data_AF-A0A433PBB0-F1
#
_entry.id   AF-A0A433PBB0-F1
#
_cell.length_a   1.000
_cell.length_b   1.000
_cell.length_c   1.000
_cell.angle_alpha   90.00
_cell.angle_beta   90.00
_cell.angle_gamma   90.00
#
_symmetry.space_group_name_H-M   'P 1'
#
loop_
_entity.id
_entity.type
_entity.pdbx_description
1 polymer ?
#
loop_
_entity_poly.entity_id
_entity_poly.type
_entity_poly.pdbx_seq_one_letter_code
_entity_poly.pdbx_strand_id
1 'polypeptide(L)'
;FPQPVQALTAHIGTTYRLCNPSFRYSTANNPRRVLTKPSKGVKNDGCDNEDSDYILYVNDVLGSEEGQKYLILDVLGQGTFGQVVKCQNLKTQEIVGVKVVKNKPAYFNQSMMEVTILELGGFFLSFFLYGHARRKLPIKQTKRTRF
;
A
#
# COMPACT_ATOMS: atom_id res chain seq x y z
N PHE A 1 -4.26 -33.09 25.00
CA PHE A 1 -3.33 -32.12 24.38
C PHE A 1 -3.71 -31.97 22.92
N PRO A 2 -3.73 -30.74 22.36
CA PRO A 2 -3.94 -30.57 20.92
C PRO A 2 -2.91 -31.37 20.13
N GLN A 3 -3.28 -31.87 18.95
CA GLN A 3 -2.32 -32.59 18.11
C GLN A 3 -1.13 -31.67 17.79
N PRO A 4 0.11 -32.20 17.67
CA PRO A 4 1.30 -31.37 17.46
C PRO A 4 1.17 -30.37 16.30
N VAL A 5 0.52 -30.78 15.21
CA VAL A 5 0.25 -29.91 14.06
C VAL A 5 -0.66 -28.74 14.43
N GLN A 6 -1.76 -28.98 15.17
CA GLN A 6 -2.66 -27.91 15.61
C GLN A 6 -1.98 -26.98 16.62
N ALA A 7 -1.16 -27.54 17.51
CA ALA A 7 -0.39 -26.79 18.49
C ALA A 7 0.59 -25.79 17.84
N LEU A 8 1.19 -26.17 16.71
CA LEU A 8 2.18 -25.35 15.99
C LEU A 8 1.59 -24.48 14.87
N THR A 9 0.37 -24.73 14.40
CA THR A 9 -0.24 -23.95 13.30
C THR A 9 -1.34 -23.00 13.78
N ALA A 10 -2.26 -23.47 14.61
CA ALA A 10 -3.41 -22.67 15.09
C ALA A 10 -3.17 -22.07 16.48
N HIS A 11 -2.35 -22.73 17.31
CA HIS A 11 -2.17 -22.36 18.71
C HIS A 11 -0.72 -22.01 19.07
N ILE A 12 0.10 -21.61 18.09
CA ILE A 12 1.53 -21.37 18.29
C ILE A 12 1.82 -20.38 19.42
N GLY A 13 1.03 -19.31 19.56
CA GLY A 13 1.19 -18.33 20.64
C GLY A 13 0.93 -18.91 22.03
N THR A 14 -0.07 -19.80 22.15
CA THR A 14 -0.35 -20.53 23.40
C THR A 14 0.74 -21.53 23.70
N THR A 15 1.21 -22.28 22.68
CA THR A 15 2.31 -23.25 22.80
C THR A 15 3.60 -22.59 23.28
N TYR A 16 3.96 -21.43 22.72
CA TYR A 16 5.13 -20.67 23.19
C TYR A 16 4.99 -20.18 24.64
N ARG A 17 3.78 -19.82 25.07
CA ARG A 17 3.52 -19.42 26.46
C ARG A 17 3.69 -20.57 27.45
N LEU A 18 3.40 -21.81 27.04
CA LEU A 18 3.65 -22.99 27.87
C LEU A 18 5.14 -23.20 28.12
N CYS A 19 5.98 -22.96 27.11
CA CYS A 19 7.44 -23.04 27.25
C CYS A 19 8.05 -21.81 27.93
N ASN A 20 7.44 -20.63 27.76
CA ASN A 20 7.87 -19.38 28.37
C ASN A 20 6.65 -18.59 28.89
N PRO A 21 6.33 -18.66 30.19
CA PRO A 21 5.17 -17.97 30.77
C PRO A 21 5.18 -16.44 30.60
N SER A 22 6.36 -15.85 30.42
CA SER A 22 6.52 -14.41 30.18
C SER A 22 6.20 -14.00 28.74
N PHE A 23 6.12 -14.97 27.81
CA PHE A 23 5.86 -14.70 26.40
C PHE A 23 4.45 -14.17 26.18
N ARG A 24 4.38 -12.95 25.63
CA ARG A 24 3.15 -12.31 25.18
C ARG A 24 3.23 -12.03 23.69
N TYR A 25 2.56 -12.86 22.90
CA TYR A 25 2.31 -12.56 21.50
C TYR A 25 1.44 -11.31 21.39
N SER A 26 1.86 -10.38 20.54
CA SER A 26 1.11 -9.18 20.18
C SER A 26 1.14 -9.04 18.66
N THR A 27 -0.04 -8.99 18.05
CA THR A 27 -0.18 -8.77 16.60
C THR A 27 0.45 -7.45 16.16
N ALA A 28 0.60 -6.47 17.06
CA ALA A 28 1.28 -5.20 16.77
C ALA A 28 2.77 -5.38 16.45
N ASN A 29 3.39 -6.47 16.93
CA ASN A 29 4.79 -6.80 16.66
C ASN A 29 4.97 -7.65 15.40
N ASN A 30 3.88 -8.03 14.72
CA ASN A 30 4.02 -8.80 13.50
C ASN A 30 4.70 -7.96 12.43
N PRO A 31 5.75 -8.48 11.78
CA PRO A 31 6.38 -7.77 10.68
C PRO A 31 5.35 -7.59 9.57
N ARG A 32 5.14 -6.33 9.18
CA ARG A 32 4.27 -5.99 8.05
C ARG A 32 4.98 -6.39 6.77
N ARG A 33 4.27 -7.06 5.85
CA ARG A 33 4.84 -7.36 4.53
C ARG A 33 5.02 -6.06 3.76
N VAL A 34 6.27 -5.64 3.60
CA VAL A 34 6.66 -4.49 2.79
C VAL A 34 6.68 -4.86 1.31
N LEU A 35 6.13 -3.99 0.46
CA LEU A 35 6.03 -4.16 -0.99
C LEU A 35 7.13 -3.40 -1.74
N THR A 36 7.53 -2.24 -1.22
CA THR A 36 8.50 -1.36 -1.88
C THR A 36 9.93 -1.78 -1.59
N LYS A 37 10.78 -1.77 -2.63
CA LYS A 37 12.22 -1.99 -2.53
C LYS A 37 12.97 -0.85 -3.25
N PRO A 38 14.04 -0.29 -2.66
CA PRO A 38 14.50 -0.49 -1.28
C PRO A 38 13.45 -0.09 -0.22
N SER A 39 13.38 -0.80 0.90
CA SER A 39 12.36 -0.59 1.96
C SER A 39 12.84 0.29 3.12
N LYS A 40 14.05 0.87 3.02
CA LYS A 40 14.60 1.74 4.04
C LYS A 40 14.06 3.16 3.83
N GLY A 41 13.39 3.70 4.84
CA GLY A 41 12.97 5.10 4.87
C GLY A 41 14.18 6.03 4.97
N VAL A 42 14.33 6.92 3.99
CA VAL A 42 15.42 7.91 3.93
C VAL A 42 14.90 9.33 3.76
N LYS A 43 13.74 9.50 3.12
CA LYS A 43 13.15 10.80 2.80
C LYS A 43 11.74 10.90 3.40
N ASN A 44 11.20 12.13 3.43
CA ASN A 44 9.81 12.39 3.81
C ASN A 44 9.43 11.74 5.16
N ASP A 45 10.15 12.13 6.22
CA ASP A 45 10.00 11.59 7.58
C ASP A 45 10.11 10.05 7.66
N GLY A 46 10.84 9.43 6.72
CA GLY A 46 11.04 7.98 6.65
C GLY A 46 9.95 7.23 5.88
N CYS A 47 8.99 7.92 5.27
CA CYS A 47 7.95 7.29 4.45
C CYS A 47 8.47 6.91 3.05
N ASP A 48 9.45 7.63 2.53
CA ASP A 48 9.97 7.44 1.18
C ASP A 48 11.37 6.81 1.25
N ASN A 49 11.67 5.93 0.29
CA ASN A 49 13.01 5.38 0.15
C ASN A 49 13.97 6.33 -0.59
N GLU A 50 15.19 5.87 -0.86
CA GLU A 50 16.20 6.65 -1.58
C GLU A 50 15.77 7.03 -3.01
N ASP A 51 14.92 6.23 -3.64
CA ASP A 51 14.39 6.45 -5.00
C ASP A 51 13.16 7.38 -5.04
N SER A 52 12.78 7.95 -3.90
CA SER A 52 11.56 8.75 -3.71
C SER A 52 10.27 7.95 -3.97
N ASP A 53 10.34 6.62 -3.85
CA ASP A 53 9.15 5.75 -3.82
C ASP A 53 8.59 5.72 -2.39
N TYR A 54 7.27 5.90 -2.28
CA TYR A 54 6.57 5.71 -1.02
C TYR A 54 6.64 4.24 -0.61
N ILE A 55 7.00 3.96 0.65
CA ILE A 55 7.17 2.61 1.16
C ILE A 55 5.80 2.02 1.51
N LEU A 56 5.35 1.09 0.67
CA LEU A 56 4.03 0.48 0.75
C LEU A 56 4.08 -0.82 1.56
N TYR A 57 3.04 -1.04 2.36
CA TYR A 57 2.83 -2.26 3.13
C TYR A 57 1.50 -2.90 2.78
N VAL A 58 1.43 -4.22 2.84
CA VAL A 58 0.16 -4.93 2.76
C VAL A 58 -0.75 -4.53 3.91
N ASN A 59 -2.04 -4.49 3.61
CA ASN A 59 -3.13 -4.10 4.50
C ASN A 59 -3.09 -2.64 4.97
N ASP A 60 -2.21 -1.80 4.42
CA ASP A 60 -2.35 -0.35 4.55
C ASP A 60 -3.49 0.17 3.68
N VAL A 61 -4.02 1.32 4.07
CA VAL A 61 -5.09 2.01 3.35
C VAL A 61 -4.53 3.27 2.69
N LEU A 62 -4.68 3.36 1.38
CA LEU A 62 -4.46 4.59 0.62
C LEU A 62 -5.74 5.40 0.55
N GLY A 63 -5.64 6.73 0.62
CA GLY A 63 -6.78 7.64 0.53
C GLY A 63 -7.30 8.12 1.88
N SER A 64 -7.67 9.40 1.93
CA SER A 64 -8.23 10.04 3.12
C SER A 64 -9.72 10.37 3.01
N GLU A 65 -10.28 10.47 1.81
CA GLU A 65 -11.68 10.82 1.59
C GLU A 65 -12.62 9.62 1.73
N GLU A 66 -13.82 9.86 2.24
CA GLU A 66 -14.85 8.85 2.38
C GLU A 66 -15.31 8.35 1.00
N GLY A 67 -15.09 7.06 0.74
CA GLY A 67 -15.41 6.43 -0.54
C GLY A 67 -14.24 6.32 -1.52
N GLN A 68 -13.06 6.83 -1.16
CA GLN A 68 -11.84 6.71 -1.93
C GLN A 68 -10.71 6.09 -1.10
N LYS A 69 -11.07 5.09 -0.28
CA LYS A 69 -10.12 4.33 0.53
C LYS A 69 -9.81 2.99 -0.15
N TYR A 70 -8.54 2.67 -0.29
CA TYR A 70 -8.05 1.49 -1.01
C TYR A 70 -7.15 0.66 -0.10
N LEU A 71 -7.57 -0.56 0.20
CA LEU A 71 -6.76 -1.53 0.95
C LEU A 71 -5.70 -2.13 0.03
N ILE A 72 -4.43 -2.00 0.38
CA ILE A 72 -3.32 -2.55 -0.40
C ILE A 72 -3.25 -4.07 -0.19
N LEU A 73 -3.30 -4.82 -1.29
CA LEU A 73 -3.21 -6.28 -1.29
C LEU A 73 -1.83 -6.77 -1.73
N ASP A 74 -1.31 -6.22 -2.83
CA ASP A 74 -0.02 -6.60 -3.39
C ASP A 74 0.56 -5.56 -4.35
N VAL A 75 1.80 -5.77 -4.80
CA VAL A 75 2.40 -5.00 -5.90
C VAL A 75 2.08 -5.65 -7.24
N LEU A 76 1.76 -4.82 -8.24
CA LEU A 76 1.55 -5.24 -9.63
C LEU A 76 2.76 -4.91 -10.51
N GLY A 77 3.47 -3.81 -10.21
CA GLY A 77 4.68 -3.44 -10.91
C GLY A 77 5.36 -2.19 -10.35
N GLN A 78 6.61 -1.97 -10.74
CA GLN A 78 7.40 -0.78 -10.41
C GLN A 78 8.10 -0.28 -11.67
N GLY A 79 8.25 1.03 -11.80
CA GLY A 79 8.93 1.65 -12.94
C GLY A 79 9.39 3.07 -12.64
N THR A 80 9.88 3.76 -13.66
CA THR A 80 10.47 5.11 -13.54
C THR A 80 9.54 6.12 -12.87
N PHE A 81 8.24 6.01 -13.11
CA PHE A 81 7.24 6.96 -12.61
C PHE A 81 6.71 6.65 -11.21
N GLY A 82 7.02 5.47 -10.66
CA GLY A 82 6.54 5.02 -9.35
C GLY A 82 6.11 3.55 -9.35
N GLN A 83 5.11 3.24 -8.54
CA GLN A 83 4.68 1.87 -8.26
C GLN A 83 3.20 1.68 -8.59
N VAL A 84 2.81 0.51 -9.10
CA VAL A 84 1.41 0.13 -9.29
C VAL A 84 1.10 -1.00 -8.31
N VAL A 85 0.07 -0.81 -7.48
CA VAL A 85 -0.38 -1.80 -6.49
C VAL A 85 -1.77 -2.30 -6.78
N LYS A 86 -2.00 -3.57 -6.44
CA LYS A 86 -3.31 -4.19 -6.39
C LYS A 86 -3.98 -3.75 -5.10
N CYS A 87 -5.13 -3.10 -5.22
CA CYS A 87 -5.90 -2.68 -4.07
C CYS A 87 -7.35 -3.16 -4.16
N GLN A 88 -8.00 -3.25 -3.01
CA GLN A 88 -9.44 -3.37 -2.91
C GLN A 88 -10.04 -2.01 -2.52
N ASN A 89 -10.99 -1.51 -3.31
CA ASN A 89 -11.77 -0.34 -2.90
C ASN A 89 -12.63 -0.73 -1.70
N LEU A 90 -12.46 -0.06 -0.55
CA LEU A 90 -13.18 -0.41 0.67
C LEU A 90 -14.69 -0.14 0.59
N LYS A 91 -15.13 0.78 -0.26
CA LYS A 91 -16.56 1.10 -0.46
C LYS A 91 -17.23 0.13 -1.44
N THR A 92 -16.61 -0.12 -2.60
CA THR A 92 -17.23 -0.94 -3.65
C THR A 92 -16.82 -2.40 -3.60
N GLN A 93 -15.82 -2.75 -2.80
CA GLN A 93 -15.18 -4.07 -2.73
C GLN A 93 -14.49 -4.52 -4.04
N GLU A 94 -14.45 -3.67 -5.07
CA GLU A 94 -13.82 -3.98 -6.36
C GLU A 94 -12.28 -4.01 -6.25
N ILE A 95 -11.65 -4.92 -6.99
CA ILE A 95 -10.20 -4.98 -7.15
C ILE A 95 -9.77 -4.01 -8.25
N VAL A 96 -8.79 -3.16 -7.93
CA VAL A 96 -8.30 -2.10 -8.82
C VAL A 96 -6.78 -2.01 -8.78
N GLY A 97 -6.20 -1.48 -9.86
CA GLY A 97 -4.79 -1.05 -9.90
C GLY A 97 -4.67 0.42 -9.52
N VAL A 98 -3.81 0.73 -8.55
CA VAL A 98 -3.53 2.10 -8.09
C VAL A 98 -2.07 2.42 -8.33
N LYS A 99 -1.78 3.48 -9.12
CA LYS A 99 -0.43 3.96 -9.40
C LYS A 99 -0.02 5.02 -8.37
N VAL A 100 0.94 4.70 -7.51
CA VAL A 100 1.54 5.62 -6.53
C VAL A 100 2.75 6.30 -7.18
N VAL A 101 2.63 7.60 -7.45
CA VAL A 101 3.66 8.38 -8.13
C VAL A 101 4.77 8.78 -7.15
N LYS A 102 6.02 8.76 -7.60
CA LYS A 102 7.18 9.22 -6.82
C LYS A 102 6.99 10.64 -6.33
N ASN A 103 7.49 10.93 -5.13
CA ASN A 103 7.45 12.27 -4.52
C ASN A 103 8.52 13.19 -5.14
N LYS A 104 8.38 13.52 -6.43
CA LYS A 104 9.25 14.48 -7.15
C LYS A 104 8.40 15.40 -8.03
N PRO A 105 8.63 16.72 -8.01
CA PRO A 105 7.85 17.68 -8.80
C PRO A 105 7.80 17.39 -10.31
N ALA A 106 8.91 16.91 -10.89
CA ALA A 106 8.97 16.56 -12.30
C ALA A 106 7.98 15.44 -12.68
N TYR A 107 7.89 14.39 -11.86
CA TYR A 107 6.95 13.29 -12.09
C TYR A 107 5.51 13.68 -11.78
N PHE A 108 5.29 14.54 -10.77
CA PHE A 108 3.96 15.09 -10.49
C PHE A 108 3.40 15.85 -11.69
N ASN A 109 4.18 16.79 -12.26
CA ASN A 109 3.75 17.58 -13.42
C ASN A 109 3.50 16.71 -14.66
N GLN A 110 4.35 15.70 -14.88
CA GLN A 110 4.16 14.75 -15.99
C GLN A 110 2.91 13.88 -15.79
N SER A 111 2.65 13.41 -14.56
CA SER A 111 1.44 12.63 -14.26
C SER A 111 0.16 13.46 -14.41
N MET A 112 0.20 14.77 -14.15
CA MET A 112 -0.94 15.65 -14.43
C MET A 112 -1.25 15.72 -15.94
N MET A 113 -0.22 15.79 -16.80
CA MET A 113 -0.43 15.69 -18.25
C MET A 113 -0.96 14.32 -18.67
N GLU A 114 -0.45 13.23 -18.07
CA GLU A 114 -0.92 11.86 -18.32
C GLU A 114 -2.43 11.74 -18.00
N VAL A 115 -2.88 12.30 -16.88
CA VAL A 115 -4.31 12.33 -16.50
C VAL A 115 -5.14 13.06 -17.56
N THR A 116 -4.72 14.25 -18.01
CA THR A 116 -5.45 15.02 -19.03
C THR A 116 -5.55 14.25 -20.36
N ILE A 117 -4.51 13.54 -20.78
CA ILE A 117 -4.51 12.75 -22.01
C ILE A 117 -5.40 11.50 -21.85
N LEU A 118 -5.30 10.81 -20.71
CA LEU A 118 -6.08 9.61 -20.42
C LEU A 118 -7.58 9.91 -20.26
N GLU A 119 -7.93 11.08 -19.74
CA GLU A 119 -9.29 11.60 -19.73
C GLU A 119 -9.89 11.72 -21.14
N LEU A 120 -9.09 12.13 -22.12
CA LEU A 120 -9.50 12.28 -23.51
C LEU A 120 -9.59 10.92 -24.24
N GLY A 121 -8.73 9.96 -23.90
CA GLY A 121 -8.61 8.67 -24.58
C GLY A 121 -9.49 7.54 -24.03
N GLY A 122 -10.21 7.76 -22.93
CA GLY A 122 -11.11 6.76 -22.33
C GLY A 122 -10.42 5.59 -21.60
N PHE A 123 -9.08 5.57 -21.55
CA PHE A 123 -8.29 4.61 -20.77
C PHE A 123 -7.94 5.23 -19.42
N PHE A 124 -8.57 4.78 -18.33
CA PHE A 124 -8.31 5.33 -17.00
C PHE A 124 -7.51 4.33 -16.15
N LEU A 125 -6.26 4.68 -15.83
CA LEU A 125 -5.52 4.11 -14.70
C LEU A 125 -5.80 5.01 -13.49
N SER A 126 -6.01 4.46 -12.29
CA SER A 126 -6.23 5.30 -11.10
C SER A 126 -4.88 5.83 -10.59
N PHE A 127 -4.67 7.15 -10.63
CA PHE A 127 -3.44 7.81 -10.19
C PHE A 127 -3.54 8.28 -8.74
N PHE A 128 -2.51 8.00 -7.98
CA PHE A 128 -2.29 8.52 -6.64
C PHE A 128 -1.09 9.47 -6.68
N LEU A 129 -1.39 10.77 -6.67
CA LEU A 129 -0.36 11.82 -6.61
C LEU A 129 0.03 12.05 -5.15
N TYR A 130 1.28 11.70 -4.83
CA TYR A 130 1.86 11.90 -3.50
C TYR A 130 2.61 13.24 -3.46
N GLY A 131 2.23 14.15 -2.55
CA GLY A 131 2.72 15.53 -2.49
C GLY A 131 3.09 15.98 -1.08
N HIS A 132 4.11 16.83 -0.99
CA HIS A 132 4.87 17.17 0.21
C HIS A 132 4.13 18.10 1.20
N ALA A 133 3.26 17.55 2.06
CA ALA A 133 2.99 18.09 3.41
C ALA A 133 1.94 17.25 4.14
N ARG A 134 2.28 16.87 5.37
CA ARG A 134 1.48 16.24 6.42
C ARG A 134 -0.04 16.15 6.17
N ARG A 135 -0.52 14.89 6.29
CA ARG A 135 -1.90 14.45 6.59
C ARG A 135 -2.95 14.82 5.53
N LYS A 136 -3.52 13.76 4.94
CA LYS A 136 -4.75 13.77 4.10
C LYS A 136 -4.56 14.47 2.76
N LEU A 137 -4.20 13.70 1.74
CA LEU A 137 -4.24 14.18 0.36
C LEU A 137 -5.49 13.63 -0.35
N PRO A 138 -6.21 14.49 -1.08
CA PRO A 138 -7.43 14.14 -1.79
C PRO A 138 -7.14 13.15 -2.91
N ILE A 139 -7.97 12.11 -3.04
CA ILE A 139 -7.89 11.20 -4.17
C ILE A 139 -8.47 11.95 -5.37
N LYS A 140 -7.61 12.46 -6.25
CA LYS A 140 -8.06 12.99 -7.53
C LYS A 140 -8.20 11.83 -8.52
N GLN A 141 -9.44 11.35 -8.55
CA GLN A 141 -10.04 10.44 -9.52
C GLN A 141 -9.67 8.95 -9.42
N THR A 142 -10.71 8.14 -9.52
CA THR A 142 -10.62 6.69 -9.57
C THR A 142 -11.70 6.19 -10.51
N LYS A 143 -11.33 5.55 -11.62
CA LYS A 143 -12.24 4.64 -12.33
C LYS A 143 -11.48 3.59 -13.15
N ARG A 144 -11.86 2.34 -12.84
CA ARG A 144 -11.83 1.07 -13.59
C ARG A 144 -10.78 0.90 -14.69
N THR A 145 -9.69 0.23 -14.33
CA THR A 145 -9.22 -0.92 -15.11
C THR A 145 -9.71 -2.16 -14.38
N ARG A 146 -10.71 -2.88 -14.93
CA ARG A 146 -11.05 -4.22 -14.44
C ARG A 146 -9.88 -5.12 -14.82
N PHE A 147 -9.27 -5.77 -13.83
CA PHE A 147 -8.51 -6.98 -14.08
C PHE A 147 -9.47 -8.14 -14.36
#